data_AF-A0A126RTF9-F1
#
_entry.id   AF-A0A126RTF9-F1
#
_cell.length_a   1.000
_cell.length_b   1.000
_cell.length_c   1.000
_cell.angle_alpha   90.00
_cell.angle_beta   90.00
_cell.angle_gamma   90.00
#
_symmetry.space_group_name_H-M   'P 1'
#
loop_
_entity.id
_entity.type
_entity.pdbx_description
1 polymer ?
#
loop_
_entity_poly.entity_id
_entity_poly.type
_entity_poly.pdbx_seq_one_letter_code
_entity_poly.pdbx_strand_id
1 'polypeptide(L)'
;MGGGKGRAIGRSLGGMALGVMLLGVLLLCGLPGGGSGAADAAPAARTYVGVASCAGSTCHGRMEGDGKVVRQDELMRWQEPSTPGGAHSRAFAVLNGARGQQIAATLGLGDAASAPACLGCHSTPAGARGARFLTQDGVGCEACHGAASGWIASHYAVGASHAANVAAGMTPLDRPQARASVCLDCHFGSARDGQFVTHRIMAAGHPRISFELDLFSSMQAHHDEDADYAQRKGRTDSLKLWAVGQAMAVERALTLYAGSKGTEGAFPEFYFFDCQSCHRRIYDQAERSKTWEANPGRPIPAGMPPFNDENMILLSAAARVAAPGLAGRFDADSRAFHAAIARDRPAAIAAAGKLAQSARALADGFAAGGMQGGMAFAIVREIAGSAISPRFTDYEGSVQAVMAVDTLLNSLVKSGRVTIGAAAGIRADINRAYAAVKEPNGYRPGDFRSALGSAARSIGALQ
;
A
#
# COMPACT_ATOMS: atom_id res chain seq x y z
N MET A 1 6.00 -67.77 -69.92
CA MET A 1 6.50 -66.42 -70.28
C MET A 1 6.29 -65.53 -69.07
N GLY A 2 7.27 -64.99 -68.33
CA GLY A 2 8.71 -65.07 -68.38
C GLY A 2 9.27 -64.14 -67.28
N GLY A 3 10.28 -64.62 -66.53
CA GLY A 3 11.19 -63.83 -65.66
C GLY A 3 10.69 -63.46 -64.26
N GLY A 4 11.44 -63.60 -63.18
CA GLY A 4 12.80 -64.13 -63.01
C GLY A 4 13.25 -64.02 -61.55
N LYS A 5 13.72 -65.17 -61.01
CA LYS A 5 14.79 -65.44 -60.02
C LYS A 5 15.06 -64.49 -58.82
N GLY A 6 15.15 -65.12 -57.63
CA GLY A 6 16.15 -64.83 -56.59
C GLY A 6 15.58 -64.81 -55.17
N ARG A 7 15.63 -65.91 -54.41
CA ARG A 7 16.61 -66.23 -53.32
C ARG A 7 16.64 -65.17 -52.21
N ALA A 8 16.68 -65.44 -50.91
CA ALA A 8 16.52 -66.57 -49.99
C ALA A 8 16.83 -65.99 -48.58
N ILE A 9 16.56 -66.76 -47.50
CA ILE A 9 17.02 -66.58 -46.10
C ILE A 9 16.10 -65.66 -45.25
N GLY A 10 15.54 -66.05 -44.10
CA GLY A 10 15.58 -67.32 -43.39
C GLY A 10 14.87 -67.21 -42.03
N ARG A 11 14.18 -68.31 -41.69
CA ARG A 11 13.87 -68.87 -40.35
C ARG A 11 12.77 -68.20 -39.52
N SER A 12 11.58 -68.80 -39.64
CA SER A 12 10.51 -68.75 -38.66
C SER A 12 10.68 -69.80 -37.55
N LEU A 13 10.15 -69.46 -36.37
CA LEU A 13 9.28 -70.28 -35.52
C LEU A 13 9.69 -71.75 -35.25
N GLY A 14 10.27 -71.99 -34.06
CA GLY A 14 9.91 -73.16 -33.23
C GLY A 14 8.88 -72.67 -32.20
N GLY A 15 7.72 -73.32 -32.01
CA GLY A 15 7.56 -74.72 -31.63
C GLY A 15 7.59 -74.79 -30.10
N MET A 16 6.55 -74.33 -29.41
CA MET A 16 5.39 -75.10 -28.95
C MET A 16 5.70 -76.01 -27.75
N ALA A 17 5.22 -75.55 -26.60
CA ALA A 17 4.61 -76.29 -25.49
C ALA A 17 5.39 -77.43 -24.79
N LEU A 18 5.61 -77.26 -23.48
CA LEU A 18 5.27 -78.26 -22.47
C LEU A 18 5.33 -77.61 -21.06
N GLY A 19 4.35 -77.88 -20.20
CA GLY A 19 4.50 -77.67 -18.75
C GLY A 19 3.37 -76.91 -18.05
N VAL A 20 2.20 -77.53 -18.00
CA VAL A 20 1.06 -77.16 -17.15
C VAL A 20 1.37 -77.47 -15.67
N MET A 21 0.78 -76.64 -14.78
CA MET A 21 0.49 -76.85 -13.35
C MET A 21 1.58 -76.58 -12.29
N LEU A 22 1.53 -75.35 -11.75
CA LEU A 22 1.42 -75.11 -10.31
C LEU A 22 0.77 -73.73 -10.09
N LEU A 23 -0.56 -73.72 -10.16
CA LEU A 23 -1.41 -72.57 -9.83
C LEU A 23 -1.98 -72.84 -8.42
N GLY A 24 -1.48 -72.13 -7.42
CA GLY A 24 -1.99 -72.24 -6.06
C GLY A 24 -1.21 -71.33 -5.10
N VAL A 25 -1.92 -70.31 -4.60
CA VAL A 25 -1.52 -69.39 -3.51
C VAL A 25 -0.69 -68.18 -3.94
N LEU A 26 -1.39 -67.10 -4.35
CA LEU A 26 -1.16 -65.70 -3.94
C LEU A 26 -2.19 -64.80 -4.63
N LEU A 27 -3.42 -64.80 -4.11
CA LEU A 27 -4.50 -63.91 -4.57
C LEU A 27 -5.37 -63.51 -3.38
N LEU A 28 -4.78 -62.79 -2.42
CA LEU A 28 -5.45 -62.04 -1.36
C LEU A 28 -4.44 -61.04 -0.77
N CYS A 29 -4.43 -59.80 -1.28
CA CYS A 29 -4.16 -58.56 -0.54
C CYS A 29 -4.10 -57.36 -1.51
N GLY A 30 -5.05 -56.43 -1.37
CA GLY A 30 -4.90 -55.04 -1.82
C GLY A 30 -5.67 -54.62 -3.06
N LEU A 31 -6.98 -54.40 -2.94
CA LEU A 31 -7.72 -53.49 -3.82
C LEU A 31 -7.16 -52.06 -3.62
N PRO A 32 -6.72 -51.32 -4.65
CA PRO A 32 -6.64 -49.88 -4.52
C PRO A 32 -8.07 -49.34 -4.58
N GLY A 33 -8.59 -48.94 -3.43
CA GLY A 33 -9.83 -48.19 -3.35
C GLY A 33 -9.73 -46.97 -4.27
N GLY A 34 -10.73 -46.82 -5.15
CA GLY A 34 -10.95 -45.60 -5.91
C GLY A 34 -11.29 -44.45 -4.97
N GLY A 35 -10.28 -43.89 -4.33
CA GLY A 35 -10.36 -42.56 -3.75
C GLY A 35 -10.40 -41.58 -4.91
N SER A 36 -11.54 -40.94 -5.11
CA SER A 36 -11.63 -39.68 -5.84
C SER A 36 -10.79 -38.66 -5.09
N GLY A 37 -9.47 -38.69 -5.31
CA GLY A 37 -8.60 -37.58 -5.01
C GLY A 37 -9.07 -36.44 -5.90
N ALA A 38 -9.82 -35.52 -5.32
CA ALA A 38 -9.80 -34.15 -5.80
C ALA A 38 -8.33 -33.77 -5.82
N ALA A 39 -7.70 -33.84 -7.00
CA ALA A 39 -6.51 -33.06 -7.24
C ALA A 39 -6.92 -31.65 -6.87
N ASP A 40 -6.34 -31.10 -5.81
CA ASP A 40 -6.40 -29.67 -5.53
C ASP A 40 -5.84 -28.98 -6.78
N ALA A 41 -6.72 -28.69 -7.73
CA ALA A 41 -6.43 -27.84 -8.83
C ALA A 41 -5.97 -26.54 -8.17
N ALA A 42 -4.68 -26.20 -8.34
CA ALA A 42 -4.21 -24.88 -8.03
C ALA A 42 -5.25 -23.90 -8.59
N PRO A 43 -5.81 -22.99 -7.76
CA PRO A 43 -6.91 -22.16 -8.20
C PRO A 43 -6.50 -21.52 -9.52
N ALA A 44 -7.29 -21.76 -10.57
CA ALA A 44 -6.97 -21.28 -11.91
C ALA A 44 -6.56 -19.81 -11.80
N ALA A 45 -5.43 -19.45 -12.43
CA ALA A 45 -4.90 -18.10 -12.33
C ALA A 45 -6.00 -17.11 -12.69
N ARG A 46 -6.41 -16.29 -11.72
CA ARG A 46 -7.51 -15.36 -11.90
C ARG A 46 -7.11 -14.27 -12.89
N THR A 47 -7.98 -14.02 -13.85
CA THR A 47 -7.82 -13.04 -14.92
C THR A 47 -8.44 -11.70 -14.54
N TYR A 48 -7.75 -10.62 -14.86
CA TYR A 48 -8.26 -9.25 -14.83
C TYR A 48 -9.10 -9.00 -16.07
N VAL A 49 -10.38 -8.72 -15.91
CA VAL A 49 -11.36 -8.69 -17.02
C VAL A 49 -11.56 -7.28 -17.61
N GLY A 50 -11.05 -6.24 -16.97
CA GLY A 50 -11.07 -4.85 -17.46
C GLY A 50 -12.27 -4.04 -16.98
N VAL A 51 -12.12 -2.71 -16.94
CA VAL A 51 -13.12 -1.77 -16.38
C VAL A 51 -14.46 -1.85 -17.11
N ALA A 52 -14.44 -2.09 -18.43
CA ALA A 52 -15.66 -2.24 -19.23
C ALA A 52 -16.58 -3.38 -18.76
N SER A 53 -16.08 -4.34 -17.97
CA SER A 53 -16.90 -5.38 -17.36
C SER A 53 -17.78 -4.88 -16.20
N CYS A 54 -17.43 -3.74 -15.59
CA CYS A 54 -18.16 -3.09 -14.51
C CYS A 54 -19.17 -2.03 -15.03
N ALA A 55 -18.99 -1.58 -16.27
CA ALA A 55 -19.54 -0.32 -16.79
C ALA A 55 -21.02 -0.35 -17.23
N GLY A 56 -21.74 -1.45 -17.02
CA GLY A 56 -23.18 -1.51 -17.34
C GLY A 56 -24.01 -0.58 -16.46
N SER A 57 -25.08 0.00 -17.01
CA SER A 57 -26.02 0.86 -16.25
C SER A 57 -26.75 0.12 -15.12
N THR A 58 -26.89 -1.19 -15.23
CA THR A 58 -27.40 -2.06 -14.15
C THR A 58 -26.31 -2.49 -13.15
N CYS A 59 -25.06 -2.10 -13.39
CA CYS A 59 -23.88 -2.46 -12.60
C CYS A 59 -23.31 -1.22 -11.91
N HIS A 60 -22.25 -0.60 -12.45
CA HIS A 60 -21.56 0.56 -11.88
C HIS A 60 -21.46 1.75 -12.86
N GLY A 61 -22.26 1.75 -13.92
CA GLY A 61 -22.24 2.74 -15.00
C GLY A 61 -23.46 3.66 -15.09
N ARG A 62 -24.20 3.87 -14.00
CA ARG A 62 -25.29 4.87 -13.95
C ARG A 62 -24.72 6.28 -14.04
N MET A 63 -25.56 7.21 -14.51
CA MET A 63 -25.25 8.65 -14.55
C MET A 63 -25.54 9.33 -13.21
N GLU A 64 -26.42 8.76 -12.41
CA GLU A 64 -26.76 9.24 -11.07
C GLU A 64 -26.55 8.10 -10.06
N GLY A 65 -26.12 8.47 -8.85
CA GLY A 65 -25.85 7.53 -7.77
C GLY A 65 -27.12 7.07 -7.03
N ASP A 66 -28.15 6.68 -7.77
CA ASP A 66 -29.49 6.36 -7.29
C ASP A 66 -29.79 4.84 -7.26
N GLY A 67 -28.75 4.01 -7.39
CA GLY A 67 -28.89 2.56 -7.28
C GLY A 67 -29.43 2.11 -5.92
N LYS A 68 -30.13 0.96 -5.92
CA LYS A 68 -30.91 0.49 -4.75
C LYS A 68 -30.06 0.03 -3.55
N VAL A 69 -28.91 -0.58 -3.82
CA VAL A 69 -28.04 -1.22 -2.79
C VAL A 69 -26.68 -0.54 -2.71
N VAL A 70 -26.19 -0.09 -3.86
CA VAL A 70 -25.01 0.76 -4.02
C VAL A 70 -25.39 1.85 -4.99
N ARG A 71 -24.61 2.93 -5.04
CA ARG A 71 -24.90 4.09 -5.89
C ARG A 71 -24.98 3.72 -7.37
N GLN A 72 -24.16 2.78 -7.82
CA GLN A 72 -24.05 2.34 -9.21
C GLN A 72 -23.50 3.42 -10.17
N ASP A 73 -22.99 4.55 -9.67
CA ASP A 73 -22.34 5.64 -10.44
C ASP A 73 -20.79 5.63 -10.30
N GLU A 74 -20.23 4.56 -9.75
CA GLU A 74 -18.81 4.48 -9.39
C GLU A 74 -17.89 4.69 -10.59
N LEU A 75 -18.28 4.20 -11.78
CA LEU A 75 -17.52 4.40 -13.01
C LEU A 75 -17.41 5.89 -13.36
N MET A 76 -18.51 6.64 -13.29
CA MET A 76 -18.52 8.07 -13.63
C MET A 76 -17.58 8.84 -12.70
N ARG A 77 -17.63 8.56 -11.39
CA ARG A 77 -16.76 9.21 -10.40
C ARG A 77 -15.28 8.86 -10.62
N TRP A 78 -14.98 7.61 -10.98
CA TRP A 78 -13.63 7.17 -11.30
C TRP A 78 -13.12 7.74 -12.64
N GLN A 79 -13.98 7.89 -13.65
CA GLN A 79 -13.59 8.42 -14.95
C GLN A 79 -13.38 9.94 -14.96
N GLU A 80 -13.96 10.69 -14.02
CA GLU A 80 -13.86 12.16 -13.97
C GLU A 80 -12.43 12.64 -13.66
N PRO A 81 -11.63 12.99 -14.68
CA PRO A 81 -10.19 13.12 -14.52
C PRO A 81 -9.78 14.44 -13.86
N SER A 82 -10.69 15.40 -13.65
CA SER A 82 -10.37 16.64 -12.95
C SER A 82 -10.44 16.52 -11.43
N THR A 83 -11.06 15.46 -10.90
CA THR A 83 -11.27 15.28 -9.46
C THR A 83 -10.16 14.45 -8.80
N PRO A 84 -10.02 14.50 -7.46
CA PRO A 84 -9.19 13.54 -6.73
C PRO A 84 -9.60 12.07 -7.00
N GLY A 85 -10.90 11.78 -7.10
CA GLY A 85 -11.42 10.43 -7.34
C GLY A 85 -11.07 9.83 -8.71
N GLY A 86 -10.82 10.69 -9.72
CA GLY A 86 -10.34 10.26 -11.03
C GLY A 86 -8.81 10.29 -11.21
N ALA A 87 -8.04 10.43 -10.12
CA ALA A 87 -6.57 10.38 -10.21
C ALA A 87 -6.06 9.06 -10.77
N HIS A 88 -6.74 7.98 -10.42
CA HIS A 88 -6.39 6.63 -10.83
C HIS A 88 -6.71 6.35 -12.30
N SER A 89 -7.84 6.85 -12.83
CA SER A 89 -8.16 6.68 -14.26
C SER A 89 -7.18 7.44 -15.17
N ARG A 90 -6.78 8.67 -14.78
CA ARG A 90 -5.80 9.45 -15.54
C ARG A 90 -4.35 9.02 -15.34
N ALA A 91 -4.07 8.04 -14.48
CA ALA A 91 -2.70 7.65 -14.13
C ALA A 91 -1.88 7.19 -15.35
N PHE A 92 -2.48 6.51 -16.31
CA PHE A 92 -1.78 6.15 -17.55
C PHE A 92 -1.49 7.39 -18.40
N ALA A 93 -2.48 8.29 -18.53
CA ALA A 93 -2.35 9.48 -19.36
C ALA A 93 -1.20 10.41 -18.92
N VAL A 94 -0.88 10.48 -17.62
CA VAL A 94 0.24 11.31 -17.14
C VAL A 94 1.61 10.85 -17.64
N LEU A 95 1.76 9.58 -18.04
CA LEU A 95 2.99 9.06 -18.63
C LEU A 95 3.28 9.66 -20.01
N ASN A 96 2.23 10.01 -20.76
CA ASN A 96 2.35 10.66 -22.05
C ASN A 96 2.69 12.15 -21.94
N GLY A 97 2.62 12.73 -20.74
CA GLY A 97 2.99 14.11 -20.48
C GLY A 97 4.51 14.35 -20.54
N ALA A 98 4.90 15.62 -20.67
CA ALA A 98 6.30 16.02 -20.79
C ALA A 98 7.19 15.46 -19.66
N ARG A 99 6.71 15.49 -18.41
CA ARG A 99 7.47 14.96 -17.26
C ARG A 99 7.70 13.44 -17.37
N GLY A 100 6.68 12.67 -17.74
CA GLY A 100 6.79 11.22 -17.87
C GLY A 100 7.82 10.82 -18.93
N GLN A 101 7.77 11.47 -20.08
CA GLN A 101 8.71 11.24 -21.17
C GLN A 101 10.14 11.70 -20.83
N GLN A 102 10.30 12.80 -20.09
CA GLN A 102 11.61 13.23 -19.58
C GLN A 102 12.21 12.20 -18.63
N ILE A 103 11.43 11.69 -17.67
CA ILE A 103 11.88 10.65 -16.73
C ILE A 103 12.32 9.41 -17.50
N ALA A 104 11.50 8.92 -18.44
CA ALA A 104 11.81 7.74 -19.22
C ALA A 104 13.06 7.93 -20.10
N ALA A 105 13.23 9.11 -20.71
CA ALA A 105 14.43 9.44 -21.47
C ALA A 105 15.69 9.49 -20.59
N THR A 106 15.63 10.13 -19.42
CA THR A 106 16.75 10.17 -18.45
C THR A 106 17.15 8.76 -17.99
N LEU A 107 16.19 7.87 -17.84
CA LEU A 107 16.43 6.49 -17.41
C LEU A 107 16.73 5.52 -18.57
N GLY A 108 16.62 5.96 -19.83
CA GLY A 108 16.83 5.11 -21.01
C GLY A 108 15.74 4.02 -21.18
N LEU A 109 14.50 4.29 -20.76
CA LEU A 109 13.40 3.31 -20.75
C LEU A 109 12.56 3.30 -22.05
N GLY A 110 12.87 4.17 -23.02
CA GLY A 110 12.03 4.36 -24.20
C GLY A 110 10.76 5.14 -23.88
N ASP A 111 9.62 4.74 -24.46
CA ASP A 111 8.34 5.38 -24.19
C ASP A 111 7.82 5.01 -22.79
N ALA A 112 7.59 6.03 -21.96
CA ALA A 112 7.04 5.90 -20.61
C ALA A 112 5.74 5.08 -20.57
N ALA A 113 4.87 5.22 -21.57
CA ALA A 113 3.58 4.53 -21.64
C ALA A 113 3.69 3.02 -21.93
N SER A 114 4.89 2.55 -22.30
CA SER A 114 5.19 1.13 -22.53
C SER A 114 6.17 0.55 -21.49
N ALA A 115 6.83 1.40 -20.70
CA ALA A 115 7.87 1.00 -19.77
C ALA A 115 7.28 0.23 -18.57
N PRO A 116 7.70 -1.03 -18.31
CA PRO A 116 7.20 -1.82 -17.18
C PRO A 116 7.43 -1.15 -15.82
N ALA A 117 8.52 -0.39 -15.68
CA ALA A 117 8.85 0.38 -14.48
C ALA A 117 7.82 1.48 -14.16
N CYS A 118 7.11 2.00 -15.17
CA CYS A 118 6.06 3.00 -15.02
C CYS A 118 4.69 2.33 -14.85
N LEU A 119 4.42 1.30 -15.65
CA LEU A 119 3.13 0.63 -15.72
C LEU A 119 2.74 -0.13 -14.45
N GLY A 120 3.70 -0.51 -13.60
CA GLY A 120 3.39 -1.19 -12.34
C GLY A 120 2.55 -0.35 -11.37
N CYS A 121 2.63 0.98 -11.45
CA CYS A 121 1.83 1.91 -10.64
C CYS A 121 0.87 2.80 -11.45
N HIS A 122 1.15 3.04 -12.73
CA HIS A 122 0.33 3.92 -13.59
C HIS A 122 -0.69 3.16 -14.45
N SER A 123 -0.79 1.84 -14.28
CA SER A 123 -1.84 1.00 -14.86
C SER A 123 -2.25 -0.09 -13.87
N THR A 124 -3.35 -0.79 -14.14
CA THR A 124 -3.75 -1.94 -13.33
C THR A 124 -2.67 -3.03 -13.45
N PRO A 125 -1.97 -3.40 -12.35
CA PRO A 125 -0.87 -4.37 -12.38
C PRO A 125 -1.41 -5.79 -12.53
N ALA A 126 -1.86 -6.12 -13.74
CA ALA A 126 -2.52 -7.37 -14.07
C ALA A 126 -1.52 -8.43 -14.54
N GLY A 127 -1.62 -9.61 -13.94
CA GLY A 127 -0.97 -10.83 -14.44
C GLY A 127 -1.67 -11.35 -15.70
N ALA A 128 -2.66 -12.21 -15.55
CA ALA A 128 -3.51 -12.65 -16.67
C ALA A 128 -4.55 -11.57 -17.02
N ARG A 129 -4.70 -11.27 -18.31
CA ARG A 129 -5.58 -10.20 -18.84
C ARG A 129 -6.65 -10.78 -19.76
N GLY A 130 -7.90 -10.36 -19.56
CA GLY A 130 -9.04 -10.73 -20.40
C GLY A 130 -9.18 -9.83 -21.62
N ALA A 131 -10.07 -10.20 -22.54
CA ALA A 131 -10.22 -9.51 -23.83
C ALA A 131 -10.65 -8.03 -23.73
N ARG A 132 -11.25 -7.61 -22.60
CA ARG A 132 -11.69 -6.23 -22.36
C ARG A 132 -10.74 -5.44 -21.45
N PHE A 133 -9.61 -6.02 -21.05
CA PHE A 133 -8.61 -5.33 -20.26
C PHE A 133 -7.86 -4.32 -21.13
N LEU A 134 -7.79 -3.06 -20.68
CA LEU A 134 -7.03 -2.02 -21.34
C LEU A 134 -6.02 -1.41 -20.37
N THR A 135 -4.73 -1.45 -20.72
CA THR A 135 -3.67 -0.78 -19.94
C THR A 135 -3.95 0.72 -19.79
N GLN A 136 -4.55 1.32 -20.82
CA GLN A 136 -4.85 2.76 -20.88
C GLN A 136 -6.00 3.20 -19.97
N ASP A 137 -6.74 2.26 -19.36
CA ASP A 137 -7.71 2.57 -18.30
C ASP A 137 -7.00 3.14 -17.07
N GLY A 138 -5.67 3.03 -16.97
CA GLY A 138 -4.92 3.45 -15.79
C GLY A 138 -5.13 2.47 -14.64
N VAL A 139 -5.17 3.00 -13.42
CA VAL A 139 -5.43 2.22 -12.21
C VAL A 139 -6.94 2.02 -12.10
N GLY A 140 -7.42 0.89 -12.61
CA GLY A 140 -8.84 0.55 -12.69
C GLY A 140 -9.37 -0.13 -11.44
N CYS A 141 -10.65 -0.52 -11.45
CA CYS A 141 -11.35 -1.13 -10.32
C CYS A 141 -10.60 -2.34 -9.74
N GLU A 142 -10.09 -3.21 -10.61
CA GLU A 142 -9.43 -4.46 -10.23
C GLU A 142 -8.04 -4.25 -9.60
N ALA A 143 -7.41 -3.08 -9.76
CA ALA A 143 -6.18 -2.75 -9.05
C ALA A 143 -6.40 -2.70 -7.53
N CYS A 144 -7.61 -2.33 -7.10
CA CYS A 144 -8.00 -2.30 -5.70
C CYS A 144 -8.84 -3.53 -5.31
N HIS A 145 -9.84 -3.89 -6.12
CA HIS A 145 -10.81 -4.94 -5.83
C HIS A 145 -10.32 -6.37 -6.16
N GLY A 146 -9.16 -6.48 -6.82
CA GLY A 146 -8.60 -7.77 -7.27
C GLY A 146 -9.19 -8.25 -8.58
N ALA A 147 -8.59 -9.29 -9.16
CA ALA A 147 -8.99 -9.88 -10.44
C ALA A 147 -10.43 -10.41 -10.40
N ALA A 148 -11.32 -9.80 -11.19
CA ALA A 148 -12.76 -10.00 -11.05
C ALA A 148 -13.27 -11.31 -11.67
N SER A 149 -12.51 -11.99 -12.53
CA SER A 149 -12.93 -13.30 -13.07
C SER A 149 -13.33 -14.33 -12.01
N GLY A 150 -12.78 -14.24 -10.78
CA GLY A 150 -13.13 -15.12 -9.67
C GLY A 150 -14.48 -14.81 -9.03
N TRP A 151 -14.95 -13.55 -9.06
CA TRP A 151 -16.09 -13.09 -8.25
C TRP A 151 -17.14 -12.29 -9.04
N ILE A 152 -16.90 -11.92 -10.30
CA ILE A 152 -17.81 -11.08 -11.08
C ILE A 152 -19.16 -11.75 -11.30
N ALA A 153 -19.19 -13.07 -11.52
CA ALA A 153 -20.43 -13.82 -11.70
C ALA A 153 -21.24 -13.92 -10.40
N SER A 154 -20.59 -14.15 -9.26
CA SER A 154 -21.27 -14.17 -7.95
C SER A 154 -21.67 -12.78 -7.48
N HIS A 155 -21.09 -11.72 -8.05
CA HIS A 155 -21.34 -10.34 -7.63
C HIS A 155 -22.76 -9.86 -7.89
N TYR A 156 -23.37 -10.27 -9.01
CA TYR A 156 -24.71 -9.87 -9.40
C TYR A 156 -25.74 -11.01 -9.27
N ALA A 157 -25.33 -12.18 -8.78
CA ALA A 157 -26.23 -13.31 -8.58
C ALA A 157 -27.26 -13.03 -7.48
N VAL A 158 -28.42 -13.69 -7.54
CA VAL A 158 -29.40 -13.67 -6.45
C VAL A 158 -28.73 -14.26 -5.19
N GLY A 159 -28.79 -13.52 -4.08
CA GLY A 159 -28.11 -13.92 -2.84
C GLY A 159 -26.62 -13.57 -2.79
N ALA A 160 -26.12 -12.73 -3.70
CA ALA A 160 -24.76 -12.21 -3.64
C ALA A 160 -24.46 -11.60 -2.26
N SER A 161 -23.30 -11.94 -1.70
CA SER A 161 -22.82 -11.38 -0.44
C SER A 161 -21.36 -10.95 -0.55
N HIS A 162 -20.99 -9.94 0.23
CA HIS A 162 -19.61 -9.46 0.30
C HIS A 162 -18.65 -10.59 0.72
N ALA A 163 -19.03 -11.36 1.75
CA ALA A 163 -18.23 -12.48 2.23
C ALA A 163 -18.00 -13.56 1.15
N ALA A 164 -19.02 -13.91 0.37
CA ALA A 164 -18.87 -14.88 -0.72
C ALA A 164 -17.93 -14.37 -1.84
N ASN A 165 -18.04 -13.09 -2.21
CA ASN A 165 -17.15 -12.49 -3.20
C ASN A 165 -15.70 -12.41 -2.70
N VAL A 166 -15.49 -12.12 -1.42
CA VAL A 166 -14.16 -12.17 -0.79
C VAL A 166 -13.59 -13.58 -0.82
N ALA A 167 -14.39 -14.60 -0.47
CA ALA A 167 -13.99 -16.00 -0.57
C ALA A 167 -13.65 -16.41 -2.02
N ALA A 168 -14.33 -15.81 -3.00
CA ALA A 168 -14.09 -16.03 -4.41
C ALA A 168 -12.89 -15.26 -4.99
N GLY A 169 -12.30 -14.34 -4.21
CA GLY A 169 -11.04 -13.64 -4.55
C GLY A 169 -11.13 -12.12 -4.63
N MET A 170 -12.25 -11.50 -4.24
CA MET A 170 -12.35 -10.04 -4.08
C MET A 170 -11.45 -9.60 -2.92
N THR A 171 -10.70 -8.51 -3.12
CA THR A 171 -9.91 -7.91 -2.03
C THR A 171 -10.83 -7.41 -0.92
N PRO A 172 -10.63 -7.79 0.36
CA PRO A 172 -11.45 -7.35 1.47
C PRO A 172 -11.06 -5.93 1.92
N LEU A 173 -11.35 -4.93 1.08
CA LEU A 173 -11.01 -3.52 1.32
C LEU A 173 -11.78 -2.91 2.52
N ASP A 174 -12.75 -3.60 3.09
CA ASP A 174 -13.36 -3.29 4.39
C ASP A 174 -12.38 -3.49 5.55
N ARG A 175 -11.36 -4.34 5.39
CA ARG A 175 -10.32 -4.58 6.40
C ARG A 175 -9.19 -3.55 6.29
N PRO A 176 -8.90 -2.76 7.35
CA PRO A 176 -7.88 -1.72 7.33
C PRO A 176 -6.51 -2.18 6.81
N GLN A 177 -6.00 -3.32 7.29
CA GLN A 177 -4.69 -3.83 6.85
C GLN A 177 -4.67 -4.22 5.37
N ALA A 178 -5.75 -4.84 4.86
CA ALA A 178 -5.83 -5.23 3.45
C ALA A 178 -5.90 -4.00 2.54
N ARG A 179 -6.70 -3.00 2.92
CA ARG A 179 -6.76 -1.71 2.23
C ARG A 179 -5.40 -1.00 2.24
N ALA A 180 -4.76 -0.92 3.40
CA ALA A 180 -3.42 -0.34 3.54
C ALA A 180 -2.42 -1.01 2.61
N SER A 181 -2.38 -2.35 2.58
CA SER A 181 -1.45 -3.11 1.74
C SER A 181 -1.63 -2.79 0.26
N VAL A 182 -2.88 -2.73 -0.23
CA VAL A 182 -3.17 -2.40 -1.64
C VAL A 182 -2.70 -0.98 -1.97
N CYS A 183 -3.03 0.00 -1.14
CA CYS A 183 -2.61 1.37 -1.37
C CYS A 183 -1.08 1.50 -1.36
N LEU A 184 -0.41 0.86 -0.39
CA LEU A 184 1.05 0.88 -0.23
C LEU A 184 1.79 0.21 -1.38
N ASP A 185 1.16 -0.68 -2.16
CA ASP A 185 1.81 -1.30 -3.30
C ASP A 185 2.27 -0.29 -4.36
N CYS A 186 1.58 0.85 -4.46
CA CYS A 186 1.95 1.96 -5.34
C CYS A 186 2.34 3.22 -4.56
N HIS A 187 1.67 3.51 -3.43
CA HIS A 187 1.90 4.71 -2.61
C HIS A 187 3.01 4.55 -1.56
N PHE A 188 3.84 3.52 -1.71
CA PHE A 188 5.16 3.42 -1.09
C PHE A 188 6.02 2.56 -2.01
N GLY A 189 5.51 1.37 -2.30
CA GLY A 189 6.06 0.40 -3.22
C GLY A 189 5.90 -1.01 -2.68
N SER A 190 6.19 -2.00 -3.50
CA SER A 190 6.22 -3.42 -3.14
C SER A 190 7.44 -4.12 -3.73
N ALA A 191 7.63 -5.39 -3.36
CA ALA A 191 8.67 -6.21 -3.96
C ALA A 191 8.32 -6.65 -5.41
N ARG A 192 7.08 -6.43 -5.87
CA ARG A 192 6.64 -6.79 -7.22
C ARG A 192 7.35 -5.94 -8.28
N ASP A 193 7.52 -6.52 -9.46
CA ASP A 193 8.18 -5.85 -10.58
C ASP A 193 7.41 -4.59 -11.00
N GLY A 194 8.15 -3.50 -11.25
CA GLY A 194 7.59 -2.21 -11.66
C GLY A 194 6.83 -1.45 -10.56
N GLN A 195 6.83 -1.93 -9.31
CA GLN A 195 6.12 -1.30 -8.19
C GLN A 195 7.03 -0.78 -7.09
N PHE A 196 8.26 -0.41 -7.41
CA PHE A 196 9.14 0.25 -6.45
C PHE A 196 9.85 1.41 -7.14
N VAL A 197 9.57 2.63 -6.66
CA VAL A 197 10.19 3.84 -7.18
C VAL A 197 11.54 3.99 -6.49
N THR A 198 12.62 3.63 -7.19
CA THR A 198 13.98 3.79 -6.68
C THR A 198 14.37 5.26 -6.62
N HIS A 199 15.44 5.58 -5.87
CA HIS A 199 15.99 6.92 -5.86
C HIS A 199 16.39 7.41 -7.25
N ARG A 200 16.79 6.53 -8.19
CA ARG A 200 17.08 6.92 -9.57
C ARG A 200 15.85 7.43 -10.31
N ILE A 201 14.68 6.79 -10.10
CA ILE A 201 13.43 7.25 -10.69
C ILE A 201 13.04 8.62 -10.11
N MET A 202 13.22 8.81 -8.80
CA MET A 202 13.03 10.11 -8.16
C MET A 202 14.00 11.18 -8.70
N ALA A 203 15.28 10.85 -8.83
CA ALA A 203 16.32 11.75 -9.35
C ALA A 203 16.08 12.14 -10.82
N ALA A 204 15.42 11.27 -11.60
CA ALA A 204 14.97 11.58 -12.95
C ALA A 204 13.75 12.51 -13.01
N GLY A 205 13.17 12.88 -11.86
CA GLY A 205 12.08 13.86 -11.76
C GLY A 205 10.73 13.28 -11.37
N HIS A 206 10.66 12.00 -10.97
CA HIS A 206 9.42 11.44 -10.43
C HIS A 206 9.06 12.15 -9.11
N PRO A 207 7.79 12.58 -8.92
CA PRO A 207 7.36 13.17 -7.67
C PRO A 207 7.60 12.23 -6.49
N ARG A 208 7.83 12.79 -5.30
CA ARG A 208 7.87 11.95 -4.10
C ARG A 208 6.51 11.28 -3.90
N ILE A 209 6.56 10.07 -3.39
CA ILE A 209 5.37 9.31 -3.06
C ILE A 209 5.01 9.63 -1.61
N SER A 210 3.75 9.96 -1.36
CA SER A 210 3.22 10.18 -0.01
C SER A 210 2.16 9.13 0.28
N PHE A 211 1.93 8.85 1.57
CA PHE A 211 0.92 7.89 2.02
C PHE A 211 0.19 8.35 3.28
N GLU A 212 -1.13 8.42 3.19
CA GLU A 212 -2.03 8.57 4.33
C GLU A 212 -3.33 7.80 4.02
N LEU A 213 -3.58 6.69 4.74
CA LEU A 213 -4.63 5.74 4.41
C LEU A 213 -6.05 6.31 4.48
N ASP A 214 -6.41 7.01 5.56
CA ASP A 214 -7.78 7.54 5.74
C ASP A 214 -8.03 8.74 4.81
N LEU A 215 -7.03 9.61 4.64
CA LEU A 215 -7.11 10.73 3.72
C LEU A 215 -7.32 10.24 2.28
N PHE A 216 -6.50 9.29 1.82
CA PHE A 216 -6.59 8.79 0.44
C PHE A 216 -7.83 7.91 0.24
N SER A 217 -8.26 7.16 1.27
CA SER A 217 -9.55 6.46 1.26
C SER A 217 -10.70 7.44 1.06
N SER A 218 -10.66 8.60 1.74
CA SER A 218 -11.69 9.63 1.62
C SER A 218 -11.67 10.30 0.24
N MET A 219 -10.50 10.57 -0.33
CA MET A 219 -10.37 11.14 -1.68
C MET A 219 -10.87 10.20 -2.78
N GLN A 220 -10.76 8.88 -2.57
CA GLN A 220 -11.25 7.86 -3.51
C GLN A 220 -12.70 7.44 -3.24
N ALA A 221 -13.36 7.95 -2.20
CA ALA A 221 -14.68 7.48 -1.80
C ALA A 221 -15.73 7.65 -2.93
N HIS A 222 -16.37 6.54 -3.26
CA HIS A 222 -17.40 6.41 -4.30
C HIS A 222 -18.58 5.55 -3.82
N HIS A 223 -18.75 5.42 -2.51
CA HIS A 223 -19.83 4.69 -1.87
C HIS A 223 -20.44 5.56 -0.77
N ASP A 224 -21.70 5.28 -0.44
CA ASP A 224 -22.35 5.86 0.73
C ASP A 224 -22.20 4.89 1.92
N GLU A 225 -21.82 5.43 3.08
CA GLU A 225 -21.74 4.66 4.32
C GLU A 225 -23.07 4.73 5.09
N ASP A 226 -24.12 4.20 4.47
CA ASP A 226 -25.48 4.15 5.02
C ASP A 226 -25.73 2.90 5.89
N ALA A 227 -26.99 2.68 6.27
CA ALA A 227 -27.37 1.54 7.10
C ALA A 227 -27.11 0.18 6.41
N ASP A 228 -27.31 0.10 5.08
CA ASP A 228 -27.05 -1.11 4.31
C ASP A 228 -25.55 -1.40 4.21
N TYR A 229 -24.73 -0.38 3.95
CA TYR A 229 -23.28 -0.50 3.99
C TYR A 229 -22.82 -1.01 5.36
N ALA A 230 -23.32 -0.40 6.44
CA ALA A 230 -22.97 -0.79 7.80
C ALA A 230 -23.38 -2.23 8.12
N GLN A 231 -24.52 -2.70 7.61
CA GLN A 231 -24.95 -4.08 7.77
C GLN A 231 -24.04 -5.07 7.03
N ARG A 232 -23.59 -4.72 5.82
CA ARG A 232 -22.78 -5.61 4.97
C ARG A 232 -21.30 -5.64 5.34
N LYS A 233 -20.74 -4.51 5.78
CA LYS A 233 -19.29 -4.29 5.94
C LYS A 233 -18.89 -3.71 7.30
N GLY A 234 -19.85 -3.34 8.14
CA GLY A 234 -19.58 -2.52 9.32
C GLY A 234 -19.42 -1.04 8.96
N ARG A 235 -19.29 -0.20 10.00
CA ARG A 235 -19.00 1.24 9.82
C ARG A 235 -17.51 1.46 9.72
N THR A 236 -17.10 2.33 8.80
CA THR A 236 -15.69 2.75 8.73
C THR A 236 -15.34 3.55 9.98
N ASP A 237 -14.19 3.23 10.55
CA ASP A 237 -13.58 3.97 11.65
C ASP A 237 -12.34 4.68 11.10
N SER A 238 -12.47 6.00 10.85
CA SER A 238 -11.40 6.82 10.26
C SER A 238 -10.16 6.88 11.15
N LEU A 239 -10.33 6.93 12.47
CA LEU A 239 -9.20 6.91 13.39
C LEU A 239 -8.47 5.57 13.29
N LYS A 240 -9.22 4.45 13.22
CA LYS A 240 -8.66 3.11 13.00
C LYS A 240 -7.92 3.00 11.68
N LEU A 241 -8.50 3.47 10.58
CA LEU A 241 -7.85 3.49 9.27
C LEU A 241 -6.54 4.27 9.33
N TRP A 242 -6.56 5.48 9.90
CA TRP A 242 -5.36 6.31 10.05
C TRP A 242 -4.25 5.55 10.79
N ALA A 243 -4.51 5.04 12.00
CA ALA A 243 -3.45 4.41 12.82
C ALA A 243 -2.94 3.09 12.23
N VAL A 244 -3.85 2.25 11.68
CA VAL A 244 -3.43 1.03 10.96
C VAL A 244 -2.61 1.39 9.73
N GLY A 245 -2.96 2.46 9.01
CA GLY A 245 -2.17 2.99 7.90
C GLY A 245 -0.74 3.31 8.32
N GLN A 246 -0.55 4.09 9.39
CA GLN A 246 0.79 4.41 9.91
C GLN A 246 1.60 3.14 10.24
N ALA A 247 0.96 2.17 10.90
CA ALA A 247 1.59 0.90 11.26
C ALA A 247 2.01 0.06 10.04
N MET A 248 1.13 -0.06 9.05
CA MET A 248 1.39 -0.81 7.83
C MET A 248 2.44 -0.13 6.95
N ALA A 249 2.52 1.21 6.93
CA ALA A 249 3.56 1.94 6.21
C ALA A 249 4.95 1.67 6.81
N VAL A 250 5.07 1.71 8.14
CA VAL A 250 6.33 1.40 8.84
C VAL A 250 6.76 -0.05 8.58
N GLU A 251 5.84 -1.01 8.70
CA GLU A 251 6.13 -2.42 8.40
C GLU A 251 6.60 -2.60 6.95
N ARG A 252 5.88 -2.03 5.98
CA ARG A 252 6.24 -2.10 4.57
C ARG A 252 7.63 -1.52 4.29
N ALA A 253 7.93 -0.34 4.84
CA ALA A 253 9.20 0.34 4.66
C ALA A 253 10.38 -0.52 5.14
N LEU A 254 10.25 -1.08 6.34
CA LEU A 254 11.29 -1.88 6.96
C LEU A 254 11.47 -3.23 6.27
N THR A 255 10.38 -3.86 5.84
CA THR A 255 10.42 -5.12 5.09
C THR A 255 11.11 -4.95 3.73
N LEU A 256 10.82 -3.86 3.00
CA LEU A 256 11.50 -3.58 1.73
C LEU A 256 12.97 -3.19 1.92
N TYR A 257 13.27 -2.39 2.95
CA TYR A 257 14.64 -2.02 3.31
C TYR A 257 15.50 -3.24 3.70
N ALA A 258 14.92 -4.18 4.45
CA ALA A 258 15.60 -5.40 4.85
C ALA A 258 15.81 -6.38 3.68
N GLY A 259 14.96 -6.30 2.66
CA GLY A 259 14.99 -7.16 1.48
C GLY A 259 15.93 -6.67 0.37
N SER A 260 15.67 -7.19 -0.84
CA SER A 260 16.45 -6.89 -2.05
C SER A 260 16.31 -5.44 -2.54
N LYS A 261 15.28 -4.71 -2.10
CA LYS A 261 15.07 -3.30 -2.45
C LYS A 261 15.89 -2.34 -1.59
N GLY A 262 16.49 -2.80 -0.49
CA GLY A 262 17.23 -1.93 0.44
C GLY A 262 18.59 -1.42 -0.04
N THR A 263 19.06 -1.86 -1.20
CA THR A 263 20.35 -1.49 -1.79
C THR A 263 20.22 -1.34 -3.30
N GLU A 264 20.96 -0.39 -3.87
CA GLU A 264 21.20 -0.33 -5.30
C GLU A 264 22.72 -0.26 -5.56
N GLY A 265 23.27 -1.33 -6.14
CA GLY A 265 24.71 -1.49 -6.32
C GLY A 265 25.46 -1.52 -4.97
N ALA A 266 26.51 -0.71 -4.84
CA ALA A 266 27.31 -0.60 -3.62
C ALA A 266 26.67 0.27 -2.53
N PHE A 267 25.56 0.95 -2.84
CA PHE A 267 24.94 1.93 -1.94
C PHE A 267 23.65 1.39 -1.33
N PRO A 268 23.26 1.85 -0.12
CA PRO A 268 21.89 1.69 0.32
C PRO A 268 20.95 2.38 -0.68
N GLU A 269 19.75 1.84 -0.82
CA GLU A 269 18.72 2.50 -1.63
C GLU A 269 18.31 3.80 -0.93
N PHE A 270 18.63 4.94 -1.54
CA PHE A 270 18.43 6.27 -0.94
C PHE A 270 16.95 6.65 -0.82
N TYR A 271 16.04 5.96 -1.51
CA TYR A 271 14.58 6.11 -1.34
C TYR A 271 14.14 6.04 0.14
N PHE A 272 14.83 5.22 0.94
CA PHE A 272 14.49 5.03 2.36
C PHE A 272 15.01 6.14 3.31
N PHE A 273 15.73 7.14 2.80
CA PHE A 273 16.39 8.14 3.61
C PHE A 273 15.81 9.54 3.37
N ASP A 274 15.86 10.39 4.39
CA ASP A 274 15.41 11.77 4.28
C ASP A 274 16.23 12.52 3.23
N CYS A 275 15.56 12.96 2.17
CA CYS A 275 16.17 13.69 1.06
C CYS A 275 16.86 14.98 1.54
N GLN A 276 16.33 15.67 2.57
CA GLN A 276 16.90 16.95 3.04
C GLN A 276 18.21 16.78 3.79
N SER A 277 18.52 15.58 4.25
CA SER A 277 19.82 15.27 4.83
C SER A 277 20.96 15.41 3.81
N CYS A 278 20.69 15.07 2.55
CA CYS A 278 21.64 15.13 1.43
C CYS A 278 21.44 16.36 0.53
N HIS A 279 20.19 16.69 0.18
CA HIS A 279 19.82 17.76 -0.75
C HIS A 279 19.57 19.09 -0.03
N ARG A 280 20.62 19.62 0.58
CA ARG A 280 20.62 20.94 1.24
C ARG A 280 21.74 21.82 0.69
N ARG A 281 21.61 23.13 0.90
CA ARG A 281 22.65 24.08 0.52
C ARG A 281 23.94 23.77 1.29
N ILE A 282 25.04 23.64 0.56
CA ILE A 282 26.39 23.52 1.10
C ILE A 282 26.99 24.93 1.09
N TYR A 283 27.52 25.36 2.23
CA TYR A 283 28.14 26.67 2.40
C TYR A 283 29.64 26.48 2.65
N ASP A 284 30.47 27.05 1.78
CA ASP A 284 31.93 27.08 1.93
C ASP A 284 32.35 28.48 2.42
N GLN A 285 32.29 28.67 3.75
CA GLN A 285 32.49 29.96 4.42
C GLN A 285 33.18 29.75 5.77
N ALA A 286 33.81 30.80 6.31
CA ALA A 286 34.63 30.72 7.53
C ALA A 286 33.84 30.29 8.77
N GLU A 287 32.61 30.77 8.93
CA GLU A 287 31.73 30.40 10.03
C GLU A 287 30.80 29.25 9.64
N ARG A 288 30.73 28.23 10.48
CA ARG A 288 29.84 27.08 10.26
C ARG A 288 28.37 27.51 10.24
N SER A 289 27.68 27.19 9.16
CA SER A 289 26.21 27.23 9.09
C SER A 289 25.60 25.87 9.50
N LYS A 290 24.79 25.83 10.57
CA LYS A 290 24.05 24.62 10.97
C LYS A 290 22.60 24.70 10.46
N THR A 291 22.30 23.95 9.40
CA THR A 291 20.98 23.94 8.74
C THR A 291 20.11 22.72 9.10
N TRP A 292 20.46 22.01 10.18
CA TRP A 292 19.77 20.80 10.63
C TRP A 292 19.67 20.75 12.16
N GLU A 293 18.68 20.01 12.66
CA GLU A 293 18.46 19.78 14.09
C GLU A 293 18.59 18.28 14.42
N ALA A 294 19.07 17.96 15.62
CA ALA A 294 19.14 16.57 16.06
C ALA A 294 17.75 16.10 16.48
N ASN A 295 17.32 14.95 15.96
CA ASN A 295 16.06 14.33 16.37
C ASN A 295 16.30 13.45 17.62
N PRO A 296 15.63 13.71 18.76
CA PRO A 296 15.86 12.93 19.98
C PRO A 296 15.45 11.45 19.86
N GLY A 297 14.59 11.11 18.89
CA GLY A 297 14.20 9.75 18.54
C GLY A 297 15.22 9.01 17.67
N ARG A 298 16.24 9.68 17.13
CA ARG A 298 17.23 9.10 16.21
C ARG A 298 18.63 9.17 16.82
N PRO A 299 19.09 8.15 17.57
CA PRO A 299 20.45 8.10 18.11
C PRO A 299 21.49 7.79 17.01
N ILE A 300 21.67 8.72 16.08
CA ILE A 300 22.65 8.64 14.99
C ILE A 300 23.73 9.73 15.13
N PRO A 301 24.99 9.46 14.74
CA PRO A 301 26.03 10.47 14.69
C PRO A 301 25.69 11.62 13.73
N ALA A 302 26.20 12.81 14.03
CA ALA A 302 26.09 13.96 13.13
C ALA A 302 26.70 13.65 11.77
N GLY A 303 25.97 13.95 10.69
CA GLY A 303 26.41 13.72 9.32
C GLY A 303 25.93 12.40 8.70
N MET A 304 25.38 11.47 9.49
CA MET A 304 24.74 10.27 8.94
C MET A 304 23.35 10.60 8.37
N PRO A 305 23.01 10.14 7.15
CA PRO A 305 21.66 10.28 6.61
C PRO A 305 20.64 9.55 7.50
N PRO A 306 19.60 10.23 8.00
CA PRO A 306 18.54 9.57 8.74
C PRO A 306 17.62 8.79 7.77
N PHE A 307 17.14 7.64 8.24
CA PHE A 307 16.02 6.95 7.61
C PHE A 307 14.77 7.84 7.65
N ASN A 308 13.96 7.79 6.59
CA ASN A 308 12.69 8.50 6.52
C ASN A 308 11.67 7.81 7.46
N ASP A 309 11.40 8.42 8.63
CA ASP A 309 10.69 7.81 9.75
C ASP A 309 9.39 8.55 10.12
N GLU A 310 8.81 9.31 9.18
CA GLU A 310 7.61 10.12 9.36
C GLU A 310 6.43 9.29 9.91
N ASN A 311 6.22 8.09 9.37
CA ASN A 311 5.21 7.17 9.86
C ASN A 311 5.59 6.57 11.22
N MET A 312 6.88 6.44 11.55
CA MET A 312 7.32 5.96 12.88
C MET A 312 7.03 6.99 13.97
N ILE A 313 7.25 8.27 13.69
CA ILE A 313 6.95 9.36 14.64
C ILE A 313 5.45 9.39 14.94
N LEU A 314 4.61 9.28 13.91
CA LEU A 314 3.16 9.31 14.02
C LEU A 314 2.59 8.05 14.68
N LEU A 315 3.17 6.89 14.37
CA LEU A 315 2.82 5.62 15.00
C LEU A 315 3.18 5.61 16.49
N SER A 316 4.29 6.25 16.89
CA SER A 316 4.64 6.44 18.30
C SER A 316 3.56 7.24 19.03
N ALA A 317 3.08 8.35 18.44
CA ALA A 317 2.00 9.15 19.02
C ALA A 317 0.69 8.35 19.16
N ALA A 318 0.32 7.59 18.12
CA ALA A 318 -0.86 6.71 18.16
C ALA A 318 -0.73 5.62 19.23
N ALA A 319 0.42 4.95 19.30
CA ALA A 319 0.68 3.87 20.24
C ALA A 319 0.60 4.35 21.69
N ARG A 320 1.14 5.53 22.01
CA ARG A 320 1.09 6.10 23.36
C ARG A 320 -0.32 6.29 23.90
N VAL A 321 -1.28 6.59 23.02
CA VAL A 321 -2.68 6.80 23.40
C VAL A 321 -3.48 5.49 23.32
N ALA A 322 -3.40 4.78 22.20
CA ALA A 322 -4.31 3.68 21.89
C ALA A 322 -3.76 2.29 22.25
N ALA A 323 -2.44 2.15 22.44
CA ALA A 323 -1.78 0.89 22.78
C ALA A 323 -0.56 1.10 23.71
N PRO A 324 -0.73 1.71 24.90
CA PRO A 324 0.39 2.10 25.75
C PRO A 324 1.28 0.92 26.17
N GLY A 325 0.72 -0.30 26.29
CA GLY A 325 1.49 -1.52 26.56
C GLY A 325 2.46 -1.93 25.44
N LEU A 326 2.26 -1.45 24.21
CA LEU A 326 3.14 -1.69 23.06
C LEU A 326 4.02 -0.47 22.72
N ALA A 327 3.63 0.73 23.15
CA ALA A 327 4.32 1.98 22.83
C ALA A 327 5.81 1.98 23.23
N GLY A 328 6.12 1.56 24.46
CA GLY A 328 7.50 1.52 24.95
C GLY A 328 8.40 0.57 24.16
N ARG A 329 7.88 -0.60 23.76
CA ARG A 329 8.60 -1.55 22.90
C ARG A 329 8.85 -0.95 21.51
N PHE A 330 7.81 -0.38 20.90
CA PHE A 330 7.93 0.23 19.58
C PHE A 330 8.97 1.37 19.55
N ASP A 331 8.94 2.26 20.54
CA ASP A 331 9.92 3.35 20.65
C ASP A 331 11.35 2.84 20.86
N ALA A 332 11.52 1.78 21.67
CA ALA A 332 12.82 1.16 21.88
C ALA A 332 13.36 0.52 20.60
N ASP A 333 12.52 -0.23 19.87
CA ASP A 333 12.88 -0.87 18.61
C ASP A 333 13.17 0.17 17.52
N SER A 334 12.42 1.29 17.48
CA SER A 334 12.65 2.41 16.55
C SER A 334 14.01 3.05 16.78
N ARG A 335 14.32 3.39 18.04
CA ARG A 335 15.64 3.93 18.41
C ARG A 335 16.78 2.96 18.11
N ALA A 336 16.57 1.67 18.37
CA ALA A 336 17.56 0.63 18.09
C ALA A 336 17.82 0.48 16.58
N PHE A 337 16.79 0.58 15.75
CA PHE A 337 16.92 0.58 14.29
C PHE A 337 17.73 1.77 13.79
N HIS A 338 17.43 2.99 14.24
CA HIS A 338 18.23 4.16 13.89
C HIS A 338 19.70 4.03 14.30
N ALA A 339 19.98 3.55 15.52
CA ALA A 339 21.35 3.28 15.96
C ALA A 339 22.05 2.22 15.08
N ALA A 340 21.33 1.18 14.67
CA ALA A 340 21.87 0.10 13.85
C ALA A 340 22.20 0.54 12.42
N ILE A 341 21.40 1.43 11.82
CA ILE A 341 21.68 2.03 10.51
C ILE A 341 23.04 2.72 10.49
N ALA A 342 23.40 3.43 11.57
CA ALA A 342 24.67 4.12 11.69
C ALA A 342 25.88 3.18 11.92
N ARG A 343 25.64 1.89 12.19
CA ARG A 343 26.68 0.91 12.52
C ARG A 343 27.08 0.06 11.32
N ASP A 344 26.15 -0.76 10.83
CA ASP A 344 26.39 -1.71 9.74
C ASP A 344 25.06 -2.27 9.18
N ARG A 345 25.09 -2.76 7.93
CA ARG A 345 23.89 -3.27 7.25
C ARG A 345 23.29 -4.53 7.92
N PRO A 346 24.07 -5.56 8.30
CA PRO A 346 23.51 -6.72 9.02
C PRO A 346 22.74 -6.33 10.29
N ALA A 347 23.28 -5.41 11.09
CA ALA A 347 22.62 -4.86 12.26
C ALA A 347 21.31 -4.15 11.90
N ALA A 348 21.36 -3.30 10.87
CA ALA A 348 20.21 -2.55 10.42
C ALA A 348 19.08 -3.46 9.93
N ILE A 349 19.40 -4.53 9.19
CA ILE A 349 18.42 -5.55 8.75
C ILE A 349 17.79 -6.27 9.95
N ALA A 350 18.59 -6.70 10.92
CA ALA A 350 18.08 -7.37 12.11
C ALA A 350 17.17 -6.46 12.95
N ALA A 351 17.55 -5.20 13.12
CA ALA A 351 16.75 -4.21 13.84
C ALA A 351 15.48 -3.82 13.06
N ALA A 352 15.56 -3.71 11.72
CA ALA A 352 14.40 -3.48 10.86
C ALA A 352 13.35 -4.59 11.02
N GLY A 353 13.78 -5.86 11.02
CA GLY A 353 12.88 -6.99 11.24
C GLY A 353 12.15 -6.94 12.59
N LYS A 354 12.85 -6.55 13.67
CA LYS A 354 12.24 -6.38 15.00
C LYS A 354 11.22 -5.23 15.02
N LEU A 355 11.58 -4.09 14.45
CA LEU A 355 10.70 -2.92 14.39
C LEU A 355 9.48 -3.17 13.50
N ALA A 356 9.64 -3.89 12.38
CA ALA A 356 8.54 -4.31 11.51
C ALA A 356 7.54 -5.19 12.27
N GLN A 357 8.01 -6.13 13.10
CA GLN A 357 7.15 -6.93 13.98
C GLN A 357 6.41 -6.08 15.02
N SER A 358 7.09 -5.09 15.62
CA SER A 358 6.46 -4.17 16.56
C SER A 358 5.40 -3.28 15.90
N ALA A 359 5.66 -2.79 14.68
CA ALA A 359 4.67 -2.08 13.88
C ALA A 359 3.48 -2.98 13.53
N ARG A 360 3.71 -4.24 13.14
CA ARG A 360 2.64 -5.21 12.87
C ARG A 360 1.79 -5.50 14.10
N ALA A 361 2.41 -5.67 15.28
CA ALA A 361 1.69 -5.85 16.52
C ALA A 361 0.79 -4.65 16.86
N LEU A 362 1.25 -3.43 16.60
CA LEU A 362 0.41 -2.22 16.72
C LEU A 362 -0.74 -2.22 15.70
N ALA A 363 -0.49 -2.57 14.44
CA ALA A 363 -1.54 -2.69 13.42
C ALA A 363 -2.64 -3.67 13.85
N ASP A 364 -2.25 -4.85 14.33
CA ASP A 364 -3.18 -5.88 14.80
C ASP A 364 -3.93 -5.41 16.06
N GLY A 365 -3.23 -4.74 16.98
CA GLY A 365 -3.83 -4.13 18.18
C GLY A 365 -4.87 -3.05 17.86
N PHE A 366 -4.58 -2.13 16.93
CA PHE A 366 -5.51 -1.09 16.50
C PHE A 366 -6.71 -1.66 15.72
N ALA A 367 -6.48 -2.69 14.91
CA ALA A 367 -7.55 -3.33 14.15
C ALA A 367 -8.53 -4.08 15.06
N ALA A 368 -8.00 -4.83 16.04
CA ALA A 368 -8.79 -5.61 17.00
C ALA A 368 -9.45 -4.72 18.06
N GLY A 369 -8.77 -3.64 18.49
CA GLY A 369 -9.28 -2.69 19.46
C GLY A 369 -10.41 -1.81 18.92
N GLY A 370 -11.29 -1.37 19.81
CA GLY A 370 -12.18 -0.24 19.55
C GLY A 370 -11.41 1.05 19.76
N MET A 371 -10.98 1.70 18.67
CA MET A 371 -10.42 3.04 18.73
C MET A 371 -11.56 4.01 19.02
N GLN A 372 -11.61 4.56 20.23
CA GLN A 372 -12.71 5.42 20.62
C GLN A 372 -12.52 6.81 20.01
N GLY A 373 -13.58 7.44 19.50
CA GLY A 373 -13.47 8.75 18.84
C GLY A 373 -12.83 9.86 19.69
N GLY A 374 -12.91 9.77 21.03
CA GLY A 374 -12.22 10.71 21.93
C GLY A 374 -10.69 10.58 21.92
N MET A 375 -10.15 9.44 21.49
CA MET A 375 -8.70 9.23 21.36
C MET A 375 -8.09 10.14 20.30
N ALA A 376 -8.85 10.59 19.29
CA ALA A 376 -8.33 11.51 18.27
C ALA A 376 -7.85 12.84 18.88
N PHE A 377 -8.59 13.42 19.84
CA PHE A 377 -8.12 14.61 20.58
C PHE A 377 -6.82 14.35 21.35
N ALA A 378 -6.73 13.19 22.00
CA ALA A 378 -5.53 12.80 22.75
C ALA A 378 -4.33 12.59 21.83
N ILE A 379 -4.51 11.98 20.66
CA ILE A 379 -3.45 11.77 19.67
C ILE A 379 -3.00 13.10 19.06
N VAL A 380 -3.92 14.01 18.69
CA VAL A 380 -3.55 15.36 18.23
C VAL A 380 -2.71 16.10 19.27
N ARG A 381 -3.09 15.99 20.54
CA ARG A 381 -2.33 16.56 21.66
C ARG A 381 -0.96 15.91 21.82
N GLU A 382 -0.88 14.59 21.67
CA GLU A 382 0.39 13.84 21.75
C GLU A 382 1.33 14.21 20.59
N ILE A 383 0.82 14.34 19.36
CA ILE A 383 1.58 14.77 18.17
C ILE A 383 2.25 16.13 18.43
N ALA A 384 1.51 17.10 18.99
CA ALA A 384 2.04 18.42 19.34
C ALA A 384 2.77 18.46 20.70
N GLY A 385 2.78 17.35 21.44
CA GLY A 385 3.33 17.23 22.78
C GLY A 385 4.86 17.16 22.81
N SER A 386 5.43 17.31 24.01
CA SER A 386 6.89 17.35 24.21
C SER A 386 7.60 16.04 23.86
N ALA A 387 6.90 14.90 23.86
CA ALA A 387 7.45 13.61 23.47
C ALA A 387 7.62 13.45 21.95
N ILE A 388 6.78 14.11 21.15
CA ILE A 388 6.70 13.90 19.70
C ILE A 388 7.16 15.15 18.93
N SER A 389 6.65 16.33 19.27
CA SER A 389 6.91 17.57 18.51
C SER A 389 8.40 17.87 18.27
N PRO A 390 9.32 17.68 19.23
CA PRO A 390 10.76 17.88 18.99
C PRO A 390 11.38 16.93 17.94
N ARG A 391 10.67 15.86 17.54
CA ARG A 391 11.09 14.92 16.49
C ARG A 391 10.77 15.43 15.08
N PHE A 392 9.97 16.50 14.93
CA PHE A 392 9.73 17.13 13.62
C PHE A 392 10.89 18.06 13.28
N THR A 393 12.00 17.45 12.87
CA THR A 393 13.26 18.12 12.49
C THR A 393 13.45 18.24 10.99
N ASP A 394 12.65 17.51 10.22
CA ASP A 394 12.72 17.37 8.77
C ASP A 394 11.35 17.59 8.14
N TYR A 395 11.38 17.89 6.85
CA TYR A 395 10.19 18.21 6.07
C TYR A 395 9.20 17.04 6.00
N GLU A 396 9.66 15.81 5.75
CA GLU A 396 8.76 14.66 5.57
C GLU A 396 7.98 14.33 6.85
N GLY A 397 8.66 14.28 8.00
CA GLY A 397 8.01 14.11 9.30
C GLY A 397 6.96 15.19 9.56
N SER A 398 7.21 16.41 9.10
CA SER A 398 6.33 17.56 9.29
C SER A 398 5.12 17.56 8.36
N VAL A 399 5.30 17.17 7.08
CA VAL A 399 4.21 16.96 6.14
C VAL A 399 3.27 15.89 6.66
N GLN A 400 3.80 14.76 7.11
CA GLN A 400 2.98 13.68 7.67
C GLN A 400 2.23 14.14 8.93
N ALA A 401 2.87 14.92 9.80
CA ALA A 401 2.24 15.45 11.00
C ALA A 401 1.05 16.38 10.73
N VAL A 402 1.16 17.32 9.78
CA VAL A 402 0.03 18.19 9.44
C VAL A 402 -1.09 17.43 8.72
N MET A 403 -0.75 16.49 7.83
CA MET A 403 -1.76 15.61 7.21
C MET A 403 -2.50 14.78 8.26
N ALA A 404 -1.80 14.26 9.26
CA ALA A 404 -2.42 13.51 10.34
C ALA A 404 -3.33 14.39 11.21
N VAL A 405 -2.90 15.62 11.56
CA VAL A 405 -3.75 16.53 12.34
C VAL A 405 -5.05 16.89 11.59
N ASP A 406 -4.98 17.15 10.28
CA ASP A 406 -6.18 17.40 9.45
C ASP A 406 -7.05 16.14 9.36
N THR A 407 -6.45 14.97 9.13
CA THR A 407 -7.14 13.68 9.05
C THR A 407 -7.85 13.33 10.37
N LEU A 408 -7.21 13.57 11.51
CA LEU A 408 -7.78 13.33 12.84
C LEU A 408 -8.92 14.31 13.15
N LEU A 409 -8.82 15.58 12.71
CA LEU A 409 -9.96 16.51 12.78
C LEU A 409 -11.14 16.01 11.93
N ASN A 410 -10.89 15.56 10.71
CA ASN A 410 -11.93 14.98 9.85
C ASN A 410 -12.56 13.73 10.49
N SER A 411 -11.78 12.89 11.17
CA SER A 411 -12.30 11.77 11.95
C SER A 411 -13.20 12.22 13.12
N LEU A 412 -12.86 13.32 13.80
CA LEU A 412 -13.71 13.90 14.84
C LEU A 412 -15.05 14.42 14.27
N VAL A 413 -15.02 15.00 13.06
CA VAL A 413 -16.23 15.44 12.36
C VAL A 413 -17.09 14.24 11.94
N LYS A 414 -16.51 13.23 11.30
CA LYS A 414 -17.22 12.02 10.86
C LYS A 414 -17.85 11.24 12.02
N SER A 415 -17.22 11.25 13.19
CA SER A 415 -17.74 10.61 14.40
C SER A 415 -18.78 11.47 15.16
N GLY A 416 -19.10 12.67 14.68
CA GLY A 416 -20.04 13.59 15.31
C GLY A 416 -19.53 14.23 16.61
N ARG A 417 -18.23 14.10 16.91
CA ARG A 417 -17.59 14.72 18.09
C ARG A 417 -17.35 16.22 17.88
N VAL A 418 -17.12 16.63 16.64
CA VAL A 418 -16.93 18.03 16.24
C VAL A 418 -17.91 18.34 15.11
N THR A 419 -18.53 19.52 15.13
CA THR A 419 -19.41 19.94 14.03
C THR A 419 -18.60 20.45 12.84
N ILE A 420 -19.17 20.41 11.63
CA ILE A 420 -18.55 20.97 10.42
C ILE A 420 -18.22 22.46 10.63
N GLY A 421 -19.13 23.23 11.26
CA GLY A 421 -18.91 24.65 11.55
C GLY A 421 -17.76 24.90 12.52
N ALA A 422 -17.64 24.08 13.58
CA ALA A 422 -16.53 24.19 14.52
C ALA A 422 -15.18 23.86 13.86
N ALA A 423 -15.11 22.81 13.05
CA ALA A 423 -13.92 22.46 12.28
C ALA A 423 -13.55 23.57 11.27
N ALA A 424 -14.54 24.19 10.62
CA ALA A 424 -14.31 25.32 9.73
C ALA A 424 -13.73 26.54 10.47
N GLY A 425 -14.19 26.80 11.70
CA GLY A 425 -13.72 27.91 12.54
C GLY A 425 -12.21 27.87 12.85
N ILE A 426 -11.60 26.69 12.88
CA ILE A 426 -10.17 26.51 13.17
C ILE A 426 -9.31 26.26 11.92
N ARG A 427 -9.92 26.28 10.72
CA ARG A 427 -9.23 25.90 9.47
C ARG A 427 -8.01 26.79 9.17
N ALA A 428 -8.07 28.06 9.56
CA ALA A 428 -6.96 28.99 9.40
C ALA A 428 -5.68 28.51 10.12
N ASP A 429 -5.81 27.85 11.27
CA ASP A 429 -4.66 27.36 12.04
C ASP A 429 -4.01 26.15 11.37
N ILE A 430 -4.82 25.23 10.84
CA ILE A 430 -4.35 24.08 10.06
C ILE A 430 -3.68 24.55 8.76
N ASN A 431 -4.28 25.53 8.08
CA ASN A 431 -3.70 26.10 6.86
C ASN A 431 -2.34 26.78 7.11
N ARG A 432 -2.13 27.39 8.30
CA ARG A 432 -0.80 27.91 8.68
C ARG A 432 0.23 26.78 8.85
N ALA A 433 -0.17 25.65 9.42
CA ALA A 433 0.71 24.48 9.50
C ALA A 433 1.05 23.91 8.11
N TYR A 434 0.08 23.84 7.18
CA TYR A 434 0.33 23.44 5.79
C TYR A 434 1.25 24.43 5.07
N ALA A 435 1.09 25.74 5.30
CA ALA A 435 1.95 26.76 4.70
C ALA A 435 3.41 26.59 5.12
N ALA A 436 3.68 26.18 6.37
CA ALA A 436 5.02 25.92 6.88
C ALA A 436 5.73 24.72 6.23
N VAL A 437 4.99 23.83 5.56
CA VAL A 437 5.51 22.68 4.81
C VAL A 437 5.13 22.73 3.33
N LYS A 438 4.81 23.91 2.79
CA LYS A 438 4.40 24.05 1.39
C LYS A 438 5.54 23.81 0.41
N GLU A 439 6.76 24.21 0.78
CA GLU A 439 7.93 24.12 -0.09
C GLU A 439 9.13 23.54 0.67
N PRO A 440 9.66 22.37 0.25
CA PRO A 440 10.76 21.72 0.96
C PRO A 440 12.01 22.59 1.08
N ASN A 441 12.38 23.39 0.07
CA ASN A 441 13.60 24.19 0.14
C ASN A 441 13.54 25.36 1.15
N GLY A 442 12.32 25.79 1.51
CA GLY A 442 12.06 26.86 2.46
C GLY A 442 11.78 26.38 3.88
N TYR A 443 11.77 25.07 4.12
CA TYR A 443 11.33 24.48 5.38
C TYR A 443 12.16 24.95 6.59
N ARG A 444 11.45 25.19 7.70
CA ARG A 444 11.99 25.62 8.99
C ARG A 444 11.30 24.84 10.12
N PRO A 445 12.03 23.95 10.83
CA PRO A 445 11.44 23.10 11.87
C PRO A 445 10.75 23.88 12.99
N GLY A 446 11.36 24.98 13.46
CA GLY A 446 10.80 25.83 14.51
C GLY A 446 9.43 26.44 14.13
N ASP A 447 9.35 27.02 12.94
CA ASP A 447 8.12 27.64 12.42
C ASP A 447 7.01 26.61 12.28
N PHE A 448 7.34 25.43 11.74
CA PHE A 448 6.40 24.33 11.63
C PHE A 448 5.87 23.86 12.99
N ARG A 449 6.75 23.56 13.95
CA ARG A 449 6.32 23.09 15.28
C ARG A 449 5.45 24.11 16.01
N SER A 450 5.72 25.40 15.83
CA SER A 450 4.88 26.49 16.36
C SER A 450 3.48 26.51 15.71
N ALA A 451 3.42 26.40 14.38
CA ALA A 451 2.16 26.37 13.63
C ALA A 451 1.35 25.10 13.95
N LEU A 452 1.98 23.92 13.97
CA LEU A 452 1.37 22.65 14.33
C LEU A 452 0.81 22.68 15.76
N GLY A 453 1.59 23.20 16.72
CA GLY A 453 1.14 23.36 18.10
C GLY A 453 -0.06 24.30 18.23
N SER A 454 -0.15 25.33 17.38
CA SER A 454 -1.33 26.20 17.31
C SER A 454 -2.55 25.47 16.80
N ALA A 455 -2.42 24.73 15.68
CA ALA A 455 -3.51 23.92 15.14
C ALA A 455 -3.99 22.86 16.15
N ALA A 456 -3.08 22.17 16.84
CA ALA A 456 -3.42 21.17 17.85
C ALA A 456 -4.16 21.76 19.06
N ARG A 457 -3.77 22.96 19.53
CA ARG A 457 -4.49 23.67 20.60
C ARG A 457 -5.90 24.06 20.17
N SER A 458 -6.06 24.56 18.94
CA SER A 458 -7.37 24.94 18.42
C SER A 458 -8.29 23.75 18.26
N ILE A 459 -7.78 22.59 17.81
CA ILE A 459 -8.54 21.33 17.81
C ILE A 459 -8.90 20.93 19.24
N GLY A 460 -7.95 20.97 20.17
CA GLY A 460 -8.20 20.63 21.58
C GLY A 460 -9.26 21.50 22.25
N ALA A 461 -9.45 22.75 21.80
CA ALA A 461 -10.50 23.65 22.29
C ALA A 461 -11.91 23.30 21.78
N LEU A 462 -12.04 22.35 20.83
CA LEU A 462 -13.32 21.85 20.33
C LEU A 462 -13.84 20.62 21.11
N GLN A 463 -13.03 20.08 22.03
CA GLN A 463 -13.42 19.00 22.93
C GLN A 463 -14.40 19.51 23.99
#